data_AF-A0A914E3G9-F1
#
_entry.id   AF-A0A914E3G9-F1
#
_cell.length_a   1.000
_cell.length_b   1.000
_cell.length_c   1.000
_cell.angle_alpha   90.00
_cell.angle_beta   90.00
_cell.angle_gamma   90.00
#
_symmetry.space_group_name_H-M   'P 1'
#
loop_
_entity.id
_entity.type
_entity.pdbx_description
1 polymer ?
#
loop_
_entity_poly.entity_id
_entity_poly.type
_entity_poly.pdbx_seq_one_letter_code
_entity_poly.pdbx_strand_id
1 'polypeptide(L)'
;MPIQKRSNLPTQLSQKPFVPVEKVSPIVKGQKTTVESQTGEGCICERPEGVVLCQRCGFELKGRLQRACSSHPKKICLMDHRECPNKFCRSVHLIEVPLDDSA
;
A
#
# COMPACT_ATOMS: atom_id res chain seq x y z
N MET A 1 -41.46 -22.95 -34.66
CA MET A 1 -40.77 -22.22 -33.56
C MET A 1 -41.03 -22.94 -32.24
N PRO A 2 -39.98 -23.30 -31.50
CA PRO A 2 -40.07 -23.28 -30.04
C PRO A 2 -38.89 -22.49 -29.44
N ILE A 3 -39.25 -21.45 -28.69
CA ILE A 3 -38.37 -20.64 -27.85
C ILE A 3 -38.01 -21.47 -26.62
N GLN A 4 -36.76 -21.86 -26.47
CA GLN A 4 -36.27 -22.52 -25.26
C GLN A 4 -35.26 -21.64 -24.53
N LYS A 5 -35.84 -20.90 -23.57
CA LYS A 5 -35.40 -20.76 -22.18
C LYS A 5 -33.95 -20.32 -21.94
N ARG A 6 -33.88 -19.04 -21.60
CA ARG A 6 -32.83 -18.35 -20.84
C ARG A 6 -32.62 -19.10 -19.52
N SER A 7 -31.39 -19.47 -19.19
CA SER A 7 -31.07 -19.96 -17.84
C SER A 7 -29.62 -19.65 -17.45
N ASN A 8 -29.53 -18.66 -16.57
CA ASN A 8 -28.65 -18.52 -15.41
C ASN A 8 -27.12 -18.62 -15.58
N LEU A 9 -26.52 -17.45 -15.44
CA LEU A 9 -25.19 -17.16 -14.89
C LEU A 9 -25.12 -17.62 -13.43
N PRO A 10 -24.07 -18.38 -13.04
CA PRO A 10 -23.42 -18.15 -11.77
C PRO A 10 -22.07 -17.48 -12.03
N THR A 11 -21.94 -16.25 -11.53
CA THR A 11 -20.70 -15.50 -11.45
C THR A 11 -19.72 -16.30 -10.59
N GLN A 12 -18.86 -17.08 -11.24
CA GLN A 12 -17.71 -17.71 -10.61
C GLN A 12 -16.73 -16.60 -10.22
N LEU A 13 -16.94 -16.00 -9.04
CA LEU A 13 -15.90 -15.23 -8.36
C LEU A 13 -14.83 -16.22 -7.91
N SER A 14 -13.94 -16.51 -8.88
CA SER A 14 -12.70 -17.23 -8.68
C SER A 14 -11.93 -16.58 -7.53
N GLN A 15 -11.82 -17.32 -6.43
CA GLN A 15 -10.97 -16.99 -5.30
C GLN A 15 -9.56 -16.84 -5.85
N LYS A 16 -9.11 -15.60 -5.97
CA LYS A 16 -7.78 -15.32 -6.51
C LYS A 16 -6.75 -15.94 -5.56
N PRO A 17 -5.74 -16.63 -6.10
CA PRO A 17 -4.71 -17.24 -5.28
C PRO A 17 -4.03 -16.16 -4.43
N PHE A 18 -3.83 -16.50 -3.16
CA PHE A 18 -2.91 -15.84 -2.25
C PHE A 18 -1.59 -15.65 -3.00
N VAL A 19 -1.27 -14.42 -3.41
CA VAL A 19 0.05 -14.10 -3.94
C VAL A 19 0.97 -13.93 -2.74
N PRO A 20 1.92 -14.84 -2.49
CA PRO A 20 3.02 -14.53 -1.61
C PRO A 20 3.76 -13.39 -2.30
N VAL A 21 3.94 -12.27 -1.60
CA VAL A 21 4.80 -11.18 -2.07
C VAL A 21 6.24 -11.70 -2.10
N GLU A 22 6.59 -12.36 -3.20
CA GLU A 22 7.94 -12.84 -3.47
C GLU A 22 8.88 -11.64 -3.48
N LYS A 23 9.79 -11.70 -2.53
CA LYS A 23 10.89 -10.80 -2.24
C LYS A 23 11.58 -10.35 -3.54
N VAL A 24 11.33 -9.11 -3.96
CA VAL A 24 12.22 -8.43 -4.91
C VAL A 24 13.25 -7.62 -4.12
N SER A 25 14.51 -8.01 -4.25
CA SER A 25 15.70 -7.25 -3.84
C SER A 25 16.88 -7.78 -4.65
N PRO A 26 17.96 -7.03 -4.91
CA PRO A 26 18.17 -5.57 -4.87
C PRO A 26 18.64 -5.07 -6.27
N ILE A 27 18.78 -3.78 -6.61
CA ILE A 27 19.96 -2.94 -6.33
C ILE A 27 19.65 -1.57 -6.99
N VAL A 28 19.51 -0.51 -6.20
CA VAL A 28 19.94 0.84 -6.61
C VAL A 28 20.60 1.51 -5.42
N LYS A 29 21.90 1.81 -5.55
CA LYS A 29 22.65 2.67 -4.62
C LYS A 29 22.12 4.10 -4.78
N GLY A 30 21.03 4.41 -4.07
CA GLY A 30 20.48 5.76 -3.95
C GLY A 30 21.31 6.57 -2.97
N GLN A 31 21.88 7.67 -3.45
CA GLN A 31 22.86 8.51 -2.79
C GLN A 31 22.31 9.08 -1.48
N LYS A 32 23.11 8.92 -0.41
CA LYS A 32 22.87 9.46 0.92
C LYS A 32 23.25 10.95 0.89
N THR A 33 22.33 11.82 0.49
CA THR A 33 22.45 13.25 0.76
C THR A 33 22.04 13.48 2.21
N THR A 34 23.04 13.54 3.09
CA THR A 34 22.94 14.13 4.43
C THR A 34 22.56 15.59 4.29
N VAL A 35 21.27 15.86 4.35
CA VAL A 35 20.73 17.19 4.65
C VAL A 35 20.10 17.06 6.01
N GLU A 36 20.71 17.71 7.00
CA GLU A 36 20.27 17.73 8.39
C GLU A 36 18.78 18.11 8.43
N SER A 37 17.93 17.13 8.74
CA SER A 37 16.50 17.30 8.88
C SER A 37 16.26 18.20 10.07
N GLN A 38 16.03 19.48 9.81
CA GLN A 38 15.47 20.40 10.80
C GLN A 38 14.10 19.84 11.21
N THR A 39 14.09 19.06 12.28
CA THR A 39 12.89 18.41 12.82
C THR A 39 12.14 19.45 13.60
N GLY A 40 11.43 20.32 12.88
CA GLY A 40 10.49 21.25 13.49
C GLY A 40 9.35 20.51 14.18
N GLU A 41 8.70 21.17 15.13
CA GLU A 41 7.50 20.67 15.81
C GLU A 41 6.46 20.23 14.76
N GLY A 42 6.06 18.96 14.79
CA GLY A 42 5.09 18.39 13.85
C GLY A 42 5.67 17.79 12.56
N CYS A 43 6.98 17.62 12.44
CA CYS A 43 7.58 16.90 11.32
C CYS A 43 7.23 15.40 11.37
N ILE A 44 6.73 14.84 10.25
CA ILE A 44 6.37 13.41 10.13
C ILE A 44 7.27 12.63 9.18
N CYS A 45 8.37 13.22 8.71
CA CYS A 45 9.22 12.63 7.67
C CYS A 45 9.98 11.38 8.12
N GLU A 46 10.30 11.29 9.41
CA GLU A 46 11.05 10.18 10.01
C GLU A 46 10.12 9.19 10.73
N ARG A 47 8.81 9.23 10.41
CA ARG A 47 7.83 8.29 10.95
C ARG A 47 8.23 6.84 10.59
N PRO A 48 8.17 5.90 11.55
CA PRO A 48 8.50 4.51 11.31
C PRO A 48 7.63 3.91 10.19
N GLU A 49 8.19 2.94 9.49
CA GLU A 49 7.44 2.08 8.59
C GLU A 49 6.56 1.11 9.38
N GLY A 50 5.42 0.75 8.82
CA GLY A 50 4.49 -0.20 9.41
C GLY A 50 3.92 -1.12 8.35
N VAL A 51 2.71 -1.61 8.62
CA VAL A 51 1.95 -2.41 7.66
C VAL A 51 0.79 -1.58 7.13
N VAL A 52 0.60 -1.60 5.82
CA VAL A 52 -0.54 -0.96 5.16
C VAL A 52 -1.44 -2.04 4.56
N LEU A 53 -2.73 -1.98 4.87
CA LEU A 53 -3.76 -2.88 4.37
C LEU A 53 -4.70 -2.16 3.41
N CYS A 54 -4.99 -2.80 2.27
CA CYS A 54 -6.04 -2.36 1.37
C CYS A 54 -7.41 -2.89 1.81
N GLN A 55 -8.34 -2.00 2.14
CA GLN A 55 -9.68 -2.37 2.59
C GLN A 55 -10.55 -2.98 1.46
N ARG A 56 -10.18 -2.79 0.19
CA ARG A 56 -10.96 -3.35 -0.94
C ARG A 56 -10.58 -4.76 -1.32
N CYS A 57 -9.28 -5.09 -1.30
CA CYS A 57 -8.79 -6.39 -1.78
C CYS A 57 -8.04 -7.21 -0.72
N GLY A 58 -7.87 -6.66 0.49
CA GLY A 58 -7.12 -7.32 1.56
C GLY A 58 -5.61 -7.40 1.33
N PHE A 59 -5.08 -6.69 0.32
CA PHE A 59 -3.65 -6.71 0.03
C PHE A 59 -2.87 -6.02 1.16
N GLU A 60 -1.96 -6.76 1.76
CA GLU A 60 -1.03 -6.29 2.77
C GLU A 60 0.31 -5.92 2.14
N LEU A 61 0.88 -4.79 2.57
CA LEU A 61 2.20 -4.37 2.16
C LEU A 61 2.97 -3.72 3.30
N LYS A 62 4.29 -3.88 3.29
CA LYS A 62 5.19 -3.16 4.20
C LYS A 62 5.46 -1.77 3.67
N GLY A 63 5.38 -0.79 4.55
CA GLY A 63 5.63 0.61 4.22
C GLY A 63 4.73 1.53 5.02
N ARG A 64 4.38 2.66 4.43
CA ARG A 64 3.49 3.63 5.07
C ARG A 64 2.64 4.35 4.03
N LEU A 65 1.53 4.94 4.46
CA LEU A 65 0.72 5.78 3.59
C LEU A 65 1.40 7.11 3.37
N GLN A 66 1.24 7.61 2.15
CA GLN A 66 1.76 8.92 1.83
C GLN A 66 1.05 9.99 2.64
N ARG A 67 1.84 10.78 3.38
CA ARG A 67 1.37 11.96 4.10
C ARG A 67 2.28 13.13 3.78
N ALA A 68 1.68 14.26 3.43
CA ALA A 68 2.42 15.50 3.27
C ALA A 68 2.84 16.00 4.65
N CYS A 69 4.14 16.24 4.83
CA CYS A 69 4.65 16.83 6.05
C CYS A 69 4.42 18.34 6.02
N SER A 70 3.81 18.90 7.08
CA SER A 70 3.57 20.35 7.18
C SER A 70 4.86 21.16 7.19
N SER A 71 5.91 20.64 7.83
CA SER A 71 7.23 21.28 7.86
C SER A 71 8.00 21.11 6.54
N HIS A 72 7.73 20.03 5.80
CA HIS A 72 8.44 19.67 4.58
C HIS A 72 7.48 19.22 3.47
N PRO A 73 6.68 20.13 2.89
CA PRO A 73 5.66 19.76 1.90
C PRO A 73 6.26 19.18 0.60
N LYS A 74 7.53 19.47 0.32
CA LYS A 74 8.26 18.97 -0.85
C LYS A 74 9.01 17.66 -0.58
N LYS A 75 9.15 17.25 0.69
CA LYS A 75 9.84 16.01 1.03
C LYS A 75 8.87 14.86 0.87
N ILE A 76 9.10 14.07 -0.18
CA ILE A 76 8.37 12.82 -0.42
C ILE A 76 9.25 11.65 0.01
N CYS A 77 8.62 10.61 0.53
CA CYS A 77 9.30 9.36 0.82
C CYS A 77 8.97 8.34 -0.27
N LEU A 78 10.00 7.71 -0.83
CA LEU A 78 9.85 6.80 -1.97
C LEU A 78 9.02 5.55 -1.62
N MET A 79 9.04 5.14 -0.36
CA MET A 79 8.33 3.97 0.16
C MET A 79 6.89 4.29 0.61
N ASP A 80 6.40 5.48 0.29
CA ASP A 80 5.04 5.88 0.63
C ASP A 80 4.06 5.44 -0.44
N HIS A 81 2.99 4.76 -0.02
CA HIS A 81 1.96 4.26 -0.92
C HIS A 81 0.78 5.22 -0.97
N ARG A 82 0.38 5.61 -2.18
CA ARG A 82 -0.82 6.41 -2.47
C ARG A 82 -2.04 5.54 -2.78
N GLU A 83 -1.78 4.40 -3.41
CA GLU A 83 -2.78 3.46 -3.90
C GLU A 83 -2.28 2.03 -3.72
N CYS A 84 -3.22 1.10 -3.73
CA CYS A 84 -2.92 -0.32 -3.62
C CYS A 84 -2.04 -0.76 -4.81
N PRO A 85 -0.86 -1.36 -4.56
CA PRO A 85 0.04 -1.80 -5.63
C PRO A 85 -0.51 -3.01 -6.40
N ASN A 86 -1.59 -3.64 -5.92
CA ASN A 86 -2.27 -4.69 -6.64
C ASN A 86 -2.84 -4.14 -7.96
N LYS A 87 -2.31 -4.64 -9.09
CA LYS A 87 -2.66 -4.25 -10.46
C LYS A 87 -4.16 -4.25 -10.74
N PHE A 88 -4.91 -5.13 -10.08
CA PHE A 88 -6.36 -5.28 -10.29
C PHE A 88 -7.22 -4.44 -9.35
N CYS A 89 -6.64 -3.83 -8.31
CA CYS A 89 -7.38 -3.07 -7.31
C CYS A 89 -7.12 -1.57 -7.44
N ARG A 90 -5.84 -1.16 -7.43
CA ARG A 90 -5.41 0.26 -7.46
C ARG A 90 -6.25 1.19 -6.58
N SER A 91 -6.75 0.67 -5.47
CA SER A 91 -7.65 1.42 -4.60
C SER A 91 -6.88 2.34 -3.69
N VAL A 92 -7.42 3.52 -3.42
CA VAL A 92 -6.89 4.48 -2.44
C VAL A 92 -7.38 4.21 -1.02
N HIS A 93 -8.28 3.22 -0.81
CA HIS A 93 -8.77 2.84 0.51
C HIS A 93 -7.77 1.94 1.21
N LEU A 94 -6.71 2.57 1.73
CA LEU A 94 -5.64 1.92 2.47
C LEU A 94 -5.65 2.41 3.92
N ILE A 95 -5.28 1.53 4.85
CA ILE A 95 -5.11 1.86 6.26
C ILE A 95 -3.75 1.39 6.75
N GLU A 96 -3.16 2.17 7.66
CA GLU A 96 -1.97 1.75 8.40
C GLU A 96 -2.42 0.97 9.63
N VAL A 97 -1.80 -0.18 9.84
CA VAL A 97 -1.97 -1.00 11.04
C VAL A 97 -0.67 -0.92 11.84
N PRO A 98 -0.72 -0.45 13.09
CA PRO A 98 0.44 -0.53 13.97
C PRO A 98 0.75 -2.01 14.23
N LEU A 99 2.04 -2.36 14.21
CA LEU A 99 2.47 -3.65 14.73
C LEU A 99 2.45 -3.52 16.24
N ASP A 100 1.29 -3.76 16.84
CA ASP A 100 1.18 -3.88 18.29
C ASP A 100 1.80 -5.23 18.67
N ASP A 101 3.08 -5.22 19.02
CA ASP A 101 3.77 -6.34 19.70
C ASP A 101 3.19 -6.50 21.12
N SER A 102 1.90 -6.85 21.25
CA SER A 102 1.29 -7.13 22.54
C SER A 102 1.51 -8.60 22.90
N ALA A 103 2.59 -8.80 23.67
CA ALA A 103 2.82 -9.71 24.80
C ALA A 103 1.82 -10.84 25.10
#